data_AF-A0A8S2P6G6-F1
#
_entry.id   AF-A0A8S2P6G6-F1
#
_cell.length_a   1.000
_cell.length_b   1.000
_cell.length_c   1.000
_cell.angle_alpha   90.00
_cell.angle_beta   90.00
_cell.angle_gamma   90.00
#
_symmetry.space_group_name_H-M   'P 1'
#
loop_
_entity.id
_entity.type
_entity.pdbx_description
1 polymer ?
#
loop_
_entity_poly.entity_id
_entity_poly.type
_entity_poly.pdbx_seq_one_letter_code
_entity_poly.pdbx_strand_id
1 'polypeptide(L)'
;MYYEDVLHSRRLLEEFHGYLRGFLQAKTMTPMPTQKMYRKMIGLALNPTLMTTPILTPMVYEMFKCFGINYENSSDIEKMKISDILAQELDSLYECLSESVHSMKFPRHSRDFVIYSDNLKEKQMKSKDVQNIVFRKYQDSDTPSKIFRDLNGCLGLTTIKRWCKMIRDNGTIELSPPSGRPRLSRTSKVIQKVKHKLTQNKVSVRGLANEIGVSTSSVHRILKEDRQLHADKTVIEPKLTGEQKNKRKQFAN
;
A
#
# COMPACT_ATOMS: atom_id res chain seq x y z
N MET A 1 -18.15 -4.89 -49.76
CA MET A 1 -16.91 -4.74 -48.98
C MET A 1 -16.81 -3.43 -48.19
N TYR A 2 -17.81 -2.53 -48.20
CA TYR A 2 -17.75 -1.23 -47.49
C TYR A 2 -18.38 -1.23 -46.08
N TYR A 3 -19.13 -2.27 -45.70
CA TYR A 3 -19.90 -2.26 -44.44
C TYR A 3 -19.07 -2.64 -43.21
N GLU A 4 -18.11 -3.56 -43.39
CA GLU A 4 -17.19 -4.00 -42.32
C GLU A 4 -16.20 -2.89 -41.91
N ASP A 5 -15.69 -2.12 -42.88
CA ASP A 5 -14.75 -1.02 -42.60
C ASP A 5 -15.42 0.14 -41.83
N VAL A 6 -16.69 0.42 -42.12
CA VAL A 6 -17.48 1.43 -41.41
C VAL A 6 -17.79 0.98 -39.97
N LEU A 7 -18.12 -0.30 -39.77
CA LEU A 7 -18.35 -0.88 -38.44
C LEU A 7 -17.06 -0.92 -37.61
N HIS A 8 -15.93 -1.26 -38.22
CA HIS A 8 -14.62 -1.26 -37.56
C HIS A 8 -14.21 0.15 -37.10
N SER A 9 -14.37 1.14 -37.99
CA SER A 9 -14.05 2.54 -37.69
C SER A 9 -14.94 3.10 -36.57
N ARG A 10 -16.24 2.78 -36.57
CA ARG A 10 -17.16 3.18 -35.50
C ARG A 10 -16.78 2.58 -34.14
N ARG A 11 -16.31 1.33 -34.12
CA ARG A 11 -15.88 0.64 -32.90
C ARG A 11 -14.62 1.28 -32.30
N LEU A 12 -13.64 1.63 -33.13
CA LEU A 12 -12.44 2.35 -32.71
C LEU A 12 -12.77 3.74 -32.15
N LEU A 13 -13.76 4.42 -32.75
CA LEU A 13 -14.23 5.73 -32.30
C LEU A 13 -14.88 5.65 -30.91
N GLU A 14 -15.73 4.65 -30.67
CA GLU A 14 -16.36 4.43 -29.36
C GLU A 14 -15.33 4.07 -28.28
N GLU A 15 -14.32 3.26 -28.61
CA GLU A 15 -13.20 3.00 -27.70
C GLU A 15 -12.45 4.29 -27.36
N PHE A 16 -12.08 5.09 -28.36
CA PHE A 16 -11.35 6.34 -28.17
C PHE A 16 -12.13 7.36 -27.33
N HIS A 17 -13.44 7.53 -27.57
CA HIS A 17 -14.31 8.37 -26.75
C HIS A 17 -14.46 7.86 -25.31
N GLY A 18 -14.45 6.54 -25.10
CA GLY A 18 -14.43 5.94 -23.77
C GLY A 18 -13.15 6.30 -23.00
N TYR A 19 -11.99 6.21 -23.66
CA TYR A 19 -10.70 6.58 -23.07
C TYR A 19 -10.60 8.07 -22.75
N LEU A 20 -11.06 8.95 -23.65
CA LEU A 20 -11.08 10.40 -23.41
C LEU A 20 -12.01 10.80 -22.26
N ARG A 21 -13.19 10.17 -22.13
CA ARG A 21 -14.08 10.40 -20.98
C ARG A 21 -13.42 9.98 -19.67
N GLY A 22 -12.75 8.82 -19.65
CA GLY A 22 -11.98 8.38 -18.49
C GLY A 22 -10.82 9.33 -18.15
N PHE A 23 -10.13 9.86 -19.16
CA PHE A 23 -9.04 10.81 -18.99
C PHE A 23 -9.50 12.17 -18.45
N LEU A 24 -10.61 12.72 -18.97
CA LEU A 24 -11.17 13.98 -18.51
C LEU A 24 -11.76 13.87 -17.09
N GLN A 25 -12.38 12.73 -16.74
CA GLN A 25 -12.79 12.46 -15.35
C GLN A 25 -11.58 12.33 -14.40
N ALA A 26 -10.51 11.65 -14.83
CA ALA A 26 -9.29 11.49 -14.03
C ALA A 26 -8.52 12.81 -13.77
N LYS A 27 -8.74 13.86 -14.58
CA LYS A 27 -8.18 15.19 -14.30
C LYS A 27 -8.72 15.83 -13.02
N THR A 28 -9.84 15.30 -12.47
CA THR A 28 -10.46 15.77 -11.22
C THR A 28 -10.27 14.83 -10.02
N MET A 29 -9.71 13.62 -10.21
CA MET A 29 -9.43 12.68 -9.12
C MET A 29 -8.14 11.88 -9.37
N THR A 30 -7.25 11.86 -8.38
CA THR A 30 -6.19 10.86 -8.31
C THR A 30 -6.81 9.46 -8.13
N PRO A 31 -6.33 8.40 -8.80
CA PRO A 31 -4.99 8.25 -9.38
C PRO A 31 -4.89 8.50 -10.89
N MET A 32 -3.69 8.90 -11.31
CA MET A 32 -3.31 9.16 -12.71
C MET A 32 -3.55 7.95 -13.63
N PRO A 33 -3.86 8.16 -14.92
CA PRO A 33 -4.03 7.09 -15.90
C PRO A 33 -2.79 6.21 -15.98
N THR A 34 -2.98 4.89 -16.02
CA THR A 34 -1.87 3.93 -16.06
C THR A 34 -1.09 4.00 -17.39
N GLN A 35 0.19 3.65 -17.36
CA GLN A 35 1.09 3.61 -18.53
C GLN A 35 0.50 2.84 -19.74
N LYS A 36 -0.27 1.78 -19.47
CA LYS A 36 -0.99 0.99 -20.48
C LYS A 36 -2.08 1.79 -21.19
N MET A 37 -2.75 2.71 -20.47
CA MET A 37 -3.81 3.56 -21.00
C MET A 37 -3.23 4.63 -21.95
N TYR A 38 -2.12 5.27 -21.57
CA TYR A 38 -1.43 6.25 -22.43
C TYR A 38 -0.90 5.62 -23.72
N ARG A 39 -0.20 4.47 -23.65
CA ARG A 39 0.28 3.76 -24.86
C ARG A 39 -0.87 3.40 -25.81
N LYS A 40 -2.02 2.96 -25.27
CA LYS A 40 -3.18 2.62 -26.09
C LYS A 40 -3.85 3.86 -26.70
N MET A 41 -3.91 4.99 -25.99
CA MET A 41 -4.43 6.25 -26.54
C MET A 41 -3.55 6.80 -27.66
N ILE A 42 -2.22 6.76 -27.50
CA ILE A 42 -1.27 7.22 -28.53
C ILE A 42 -1.33 6.30 -29.77
N GLY A 43 -1.36 4.97 -29.57
CA GLY A 43 -1.50 4.02 -30.69
C GLY A 43 -2.81 4.17 -31.46
N LEU A 44 -3.91 4.56 -30.79
CA LEU A 44 -5.17 4.88 -31.46
C LEU A 44 -5.10 6.22 -32.20
N ALA A 45 -4.48 7.25 -31.60
CA ALA A 45 -4.34 8.57 -32.22
C ALA A 45 -3.46 8.56 -33.48
N LEU A 46 -2.49 7.64 -33.57
CA LEU A 46 -1.60 7.45 -34.72
C LEU A 46 -2.17 6.51 -35.79
N ASN A 47 -3.41 6.05 -35.65
CA ASN A 47 -4.04 5.19 -36.66
C ASN A 47 -4.41 6.01 -37.91
N PRO A 48 -3.89 5.68 -39.12
CA PRO A 48 -4.10 6.45 -40.34
C PRO A 48 -5.58 6.56 -40.75
N THR A 49 -6.41 5.58 -40.36
CA THR A 49 -7.85 5.59 -40.64
C THR A 49 -8.61 6.63 -39.80
N LEU A 50 -8.09 6.99 -38.61
CA LEU A 50 -8.70 8.01 -37.75
C LEU A 50 -8.23 9.43 -38.11
N MET A 51 -6.99 9.58 -38.59
CA MET A 51 -6.42 10.86 -39.03
C MET A 51 -7.11 11.46 -40.27
N THR A 52 -7.75 10.63 -41.11
CA THR A 52 -8.48 11.06 -42.31
C THR A 52 -9.93 11.47 -42.04
N THR A 53 -10.43 11.26 -40.81
CA THR A 53 -11.78 11.67 -40.43
C THR A 53 -11.80 13.15 -39.99
N PRO A 54 -12.58 14.03 -40.65
CA PRO A 54 -12.48 15.48 -40.47
C PRO A 54 -12.91 15.98 -39.06
N ILE A 55 -13.54 15.12 -38.25
CA ILE A 55 -14.02 15.45 -36.91
C ILE A 55 -12.94 15.22 -35.84
N LEU A 56 -12.01 14.28 -36.05
CA LEU A 56 -11.01 13.90 -35.06
C LEU A 56 -9.68 14.65 -35.21
N THR A 57 -9.41 15.21 -36.39
CA THR A 57 -8.19 15.97 -36.68
C THR A 57 -7.98 17.14 -35.70
N PRO A 58 -8.98 17.99 -35.38
CA PRO A 58 -8.78 19.12 -34.47
C PRO A 58 -8.45 18.70 -33.03
N MET A 59 -9.03 17.60 -32.55
CA MET A 59 -8.78 17.08 -31.18
C MET A 59 -7.37 16.53 -31.03
N VAL A 60 -6.88 15.81 -32.04
CA VAL A 60 -5.51 15.28 -32.06
C VAL A 60 -4.49 16.43 -32.15
N TYR A 61 -4.78 17.47 -32.94
CA TYR A 61 -3.96 18.68 -33.02
C TYR A 61 -3.87 19.43 -31.69
N GLU A 62 -4.98 19.65 -30.98
CA GLU A 62 -4.96 20.30 -29.65
C GLU A 62 -4.21 19.46 -28.60
N MET A 63 -4.26 18.13 -28.73
CA MET A 63 -3.46 17.24 -27.88
C MET A 63 -1.96 17.42 -28.14
N PHE A 64 -1.51 17.47 -29.40
CA PHE A 64 -0.10 17.73 -29.75
C PHE A 64 0.37 19.13 -29.36
N LYS A 65 -0.51 20.13 -29.43
CA LYS A 65 -0.24 21.51 -29.00
C LYS A 65 0.01 21.62 -27.49
N CYS A 66 -0.70 20.83 -26.69
CA CYS A 66 -0.46 20.71 -25.26
C CYS A 66 0.93 20.11 -24.93
N PHE A 67 1.55 19.41 -25.87
CA PHE A 67 2.93 18.91 -25.79
C PHE A 67 3.96 19.83 -26.46
N GLY A 68 3.54 21.02 -26.94
CA GLY A 68 4.44 22.02 -27.53
C GLY A 68 4.88 21.74 -28.96
N ILE A 69 4.23 20.82 -29.67
CA ILE A 69 4.64 20.38 -31.01
C ILE A 69 3.79 21.11 -32.05
N ASN A 70 4.45 21.88 -32.93
CA ASN A 70 3.80 22.71 -33.94
C ASN A 70 3.68 21.94 -35.28
N TYR A 71 2.51 21.37 -35.54
CA TYR A 71 2.30 20.36 -36.60
C TYR A 71 1.76 20.93 -37.94
N GLU A 72 1.54 22.24 -38.02
CA GLU A 72 0.77 22.87 -39.11
C GLU A 72 1.56 23.11 -40.41
N ASN A 73 2.90 23.08 -40.40
CA ASN A 73 3.73 23.45 -41.57
C ASN A 73 4.67 22.34 -42.08
N SER A 74 4.50 21.11 -41.61
CA SER A 74 5.44 20.03 -41.90
C SER A 74 5.00 19.19 -43.10
N SER A 75 5.92 18.91 -44.03
CA SER A 75 5.66 17.97 -45.13
C SER A 75 5.43 16.54 -44.60
N ASP A 76 4.72 15.68 -45.33
CA ASP A 76 4.37 14.33 -44.84
C ASP A 76 5.60 13.45 -44.53
N ILE A 77 6.75 13.74 -45.15
CA ILE A 77 8.04 13.10 -44.86
C ILE A 77 8.65 13.62 -43.56
N GLU A 78 8.47 14.91 -43.24
CA GLU A 78 8.93 15.49 -41.98
C GLU A 78 8.02 15.10 -40.80
N LYS A 79 6.71 14.93 -41.01
CA LYS A 79 5.79 14.40 -39.98
C LYS A 79 6.19 13.01 -39.51
N MET A 80 6.68 12.18 -40.43
CA MET A 80 7.16 10.83 -40.16
C MET A 80 8.50 10.86 -39.40
N LYS A 81 9.41 11.77 -39.75
CA LYS A 81 10.65 12.01 -38.99
C LYS A 81 10.39 12.59 -37.59
N ILE A 82 9.42 13.49 -37.46
CA ILE A 82 8.99 14.05 -36.16
C ILE A 82 8.42 12.93 -35.28
N SER A 83 7.62 12.01 -35.85
CA SER A 83 7.16 10.79 -35.15
C SER A 83 8.31 9.96 -34.58
N ASP A 84 9.36 9.71 -35.38
CA ASP A 84 10.50 8.88 -34.95
C ASP A 84 11.37 9.61 -33.92
N ILE A 85 11.56 10.92 -34.06
CA ILE A 85 12.26 11.77 -33.08
C ILE A 85 11.48 11.81 -31.76
N LEU A 86 10.15 11.94 -31.82
CA LEU A 86 9.30 11.92 -30.62
C LEU A 86 9.33 10.56 -29.93
N ALA A 87 9.42 9.45 -30.66
CA ALA A 87 9.60 8.13 -30.08
C ALA A 87 10.94 8.01 -29.33
N GLN A 88 12.03 8.53 -29.90
CA GLN A 88 13.35 8.56 -29.25
C GLN A 88 13.41 9.49 -28.03
N GLU A 89 12.84 10.70 -28.11
CA GLU A 89 12.83 11.63 -26.98
C GLU A 89 11.91 11.15 -25.84
N LEU A 90 10.81 10.47 -26.16
CA LEU A 90 9.93 9.85 -25.15
C LEU A 90 10.62 8.71 -24.41
N ASP A 91 11.45 7.91 -25.08
CA ASP A 91 12.25 6.87 -24.42
C ASP A 91 13.35 7.47 -23.52
N SER A 92 13.95 8.58 -23.93
CA SER A 92 14.93 9.30 -23.10
C SER A 92 14.31 9.99 -21.88
N LEU A 93 13.11 10.58 -22.02
CA LEU A 93 12.33 11.13 -20.91
C LEU A 93 11.84 10.02 -19.95
N TYR A 94 11.57 8.83 -20.49
CA TYR A 94 11.15 7.66 -19.72
C TYR A 94 12.27 7.12 -18.82
N GLU A 95 13.50 7.01 -19.31
CA GLU A 95 14.69 6.65 -18.50
C GLU A 95 14.86 7.66 -17.34
N CYS A 96 14.80 8.96 -17.64
CA CYS A 96 14.98 10.03 -16.66
C CYS A 96 13.88 10.06 -15.57
N LEU A 97 12.64 9.75 -15.93
CA LEU A 97 11.52 9.64 -14.98
C LEU A 97 11.56 8.34 -14.18
N SER A 98 12.05 7.24 -14.76
CA SER A 98 12.16 5.94 -14.09
C SER A 98 13.16 5.98 -12.92
N GLU A 99 14.27 6.71 -13.07
CA GLU A 99 15.26 6.91 -12.02
C GLU A 99 14.72 7.77 -10.87
N SER A 100 13.91 8.80 -11.17
CA SER A 100 13.27 9.64 -10.16
C SER A 100 12.20 8.90 -9.35
N VAL A 101 11.46 7.97 -9.97
CA VAL A 101 10.41 7.18 -9.30
C VAL A 101 10.98 6.09 -8.38
N HIS A 102 12.16 5.53 -8.70
CA HIS A 102 12.85 4.57 -7.82
C HIS A 102 13.47 5.22 -6.57
N SER A 103 13.68 6.54 -6.58
CA SER A 103 14.15 7.34 -5.43
C SER A 103 13.02 7.75 -4.48
N MET A 104 11.77 7.78 -4.93
CA MET A 104 10.62 8.14 -4.09
C MET A 104 10.24 7.00 -3.14
N LYS A 105 10.65 7.12 -1.87
CA LYS A 105 10.06 6.35 -0.77
C LYS A 105 8.60 6.78 -0.59
N PHE A 106 7.66 6.05 -1.20
CA PHE A 106 6.25 6.23 -0.91
C PHE A 106 6.00 5.98 0.58
N PRO A 107 5.41 6.94 1.33
CA PRO A 107 5.01 6.70 2.70
C PRO A 107 3.98 5.56 2.70
N ARG A 108 4.25 4.50 3.48
CA ARG A 108 3.27 3.45 3.72
C ARG A 108 2.01 4.12 4.25
N HIS A 109 0.89 3.97 3.54
CA HIS A 109 -0.40 4.54 3.93
C HIS A 109 -0.69 4.21 5.40
N SER A 110 -0.55 5.23 6.26
CA SER A 110 -1.29 5.30 7.50
C SER A 110 -2.77 5.43 7.13
N ARG A 111 -3.64 4.67 7.80
CA ARG A 111 -5.09 4.73 7.58
C ARG A 111 -5.67 5.96 8.30
N ASP A 112 -5.16 7.14 7.97
CA ASP A 112 -5.64 8.38 8.55
C ASP A 112 -6.73 8.95 7.64
N PHE A 113 -7.86 9.28 8.25
CA PHE A 113 -9.04 9.82 7.57
C PHE A 113 -8.97 11.35 7.62
N VAL A 114 -9.02 12.00 6.45
CA VAL A 114 -9.14 13.45 6.34
C VAL A 114 -10.61 13.78 6.14
N ILE A 115 -11.20 14.55 7.06
CA ILE A 115 -12.59 15.03 6.95
C ILE A 115 -12.54 16.51 6.57
N TYR A 116 -13.32 16.88 5.55
CA TYR A 116 -13.65 18.27 5.27
C TYR A 116 -14.86 18.65 6.12
N SER A 117 -14.66 19.51 7.11
CA SER A 117 -15.76 20.25 7.76
C SER A 117 -15.54 21.73 7.51
N ASP A 118 -16.56 22.41 6.99
CA ASP A 118 -16.51 23.82 6.52
C ASP A 118 -16.10 24.86 7.57
N ASN A 119 -15.92 24.46 8.81
CA ASN A 119 -15.33 25.31 9.84
C ASN A 119 -14.54 24.44 10.80
N LEU A 120 -13.27 24.18 10.52
CA LEU A 120 -12.17 23.91 11.47
C LEU A 120 -10.92 23.49 10.70
N LYS A 121 -9.78 24.13 11.01
CA LYS A 121 -8.43 23.81 10.52
C LYS A 121 -8.24 22.30 10.43
N GLU A 122 -7.73 21.84 9.28
CA GLU A 122 -7.41 20.44 8.95
C GLU A 122 -6.77 19.70 10.14
N LYS A 123 -7.58 19.03 10.95
CA LYS A 123 -7.09 18.21 12.05
C LYS A 123 -7.32 16.78 11.68
N GLN A 124 -6.26 16.09 11.26
CA GLN A 124 -6.30 14.66 11.01
C GLN A 124 -6.78 13.94 12.26
N MET A 125 -7.91 13.25 12.15
CA MET A 125 -8.48 12.48 13.25
C MET A 125 -7.86 11.09 13.29
N LYS A 126 -7.44 10.64 14.47
CA LYS A 126 -6.95 9.27 14.62
C LYS A 126 -8.13 8.31 14.54
N SER A 127 -7.89 7.10 14.01
CA SER A 127 -8.92 6.06 13.90
C SER A 127 -9.67 5.77 15.21
N LYS A 128 -9.00 5.91 16.36
CA LYS A 128 -9.62 5.68 17.68
C LYS A 128 -10.59 6.80 18.07
N ASP A 129 -10.31 8.03 17.66
CA ASP A 129 -11.18 9.17 17.93
C ASP A 129 -12.50 9.04 17.15
N VAL A 130 -12.42 8.60 15.89
CA VAL A 130 -13.60 8.33 15.06
C VAL A 130 -14.45 7.20 15.64
N GLN A 131 -13.82 6.12 16.13
CA GLN A 131 -14.53 5.04 16.83
C GLN A 131 -15.26 5.55 18.07
N ASN A 132 -14.60 6.39 18.87
CA ASN A 132 -15.21 6.98 20.06
C ASN A 132 -16.42 7.86 19.73
N ILE A 133 -16.36 8.64 18.64
CA ILE A 133 -17.51 9.45 18.18
C ILE A 133 -18.68 8.55 17.79
N VAL A 134 -18.43 7.52 16.97
CA VAL A 134 -19.48 6.56 16.55
C VAL A 134 -20.09 5.87 17.77
N PHE A 135 -19.25 5.48 18.74
CA PHE A 135 -19.69 4.85 19.98
C PHE A 135 -20.63 5.75 20.78
N ARG A 136 -20.24 7.02 21.02
CA ARG A 136 -21.08 8.00 21.73
C ARG A 136 -22.41 8.25 21.03
N LYS A 137 -22.37 8.53 19.72
CA LYS A 137 -23.60 8.77 18.94
C LYS A 137 -24.54 7.56 18.95
N TYR A 138 -23.99 6.35 18.94
CA TYR A 138 -24.79 5.13 19.06
C TYR A 138 -25.42 4.99 20.46
N GLN A 139 -24.69 5.36 21.54
CA GLN A 139 -25.26 5.40 22.89
C GLN A 139 -26.37 6.45 23.02
N ASP A 140 -26.25 7.57 22.31
CA ASP A 140 -27.29 8.60 22.18
C ASP A 140 -28.50 8.14 21.32
N SER A 141 -28.54 6.85 20.93
CA SER A 141 -29.59 6.22 20.14
C SER A 141 -29.71 6.74 18.70
N ASP A 142 -28.63 7.30 18.14
CA ASP A 142 -28.63 7.71 16.72
C ASP A 142 -28.64 6.49 15.78
N THR A 143 -29.47 6.56 14.74
CA THR A 143 -29.51 5.56 13.67
C THR A 143 -28.21 5.57 12.86
N PRO A 144 -27.67 4.42 12.39
CA PRO A 144 -26.44 4.37 11.59
C PRO A 144 -26.40 5.34 10.39
N SER A 145 -27.55 5.60 9.75
CA SER A 145 -27.67 6.57 8.65
C SER A 145 -27.50 8.02 9.10
N LYS A 146 -27.95 8.35 10.32
CA LYS A 146 -27.75 9.68 10.92
C LYS A 146 -26.28 9.88 11.26
N ILE A 147 -25.66 8.88 11.90
CA ILE A 147 -24.21 8.88 12.21
C ILE A 147 -23.38 9.06 10.93
N PHE A 148 -23.74 8.39 9.83
CA PHE A 148 -23.06 8.53 8.54
C PHE A 148 -23.13 9.96 7.98
N ARG A 149 -24.30 10.61 8.05
CA ARG A 149 -24.45 12.01 7.62
C ARG A 149 -23.63 12.96 8.49
N ASP A 150 -23.65 12.76 9.80
CA ASP A 150 -22.92 13.60 10.76
C ASP A 150 -21.40 13.49 10.62
N LEU A 151 -20.91 12.35 10.13
CA LEU A 151 -19.48 12.13 9.84
C LEU A 151 -19.06 12.62 8.45
N ASN A 152 -19.96 13.25 7.69
CA ASN A 152 -19.72 13.84 6.37
C ASN A 152 -18.91 12.93 5.41
N GLY A 153 -19.25 11.64 5.36
CA GLY A 153 -18.57 10.68 4.46
C GLY A 153 -17.17 10.24 4.89
N CYS A 154 -16.69 10.61 6.07
CA CYS A 154 -15.42 10.13 6.65
C CYS A 154 -15.31 8.60 6.66
N LEU A 155 -16.42 7.92 6.96
CA LEU A 155 -16.52 6.47 6.97
C LEU A 155 -17.63 6.01 6.03
N GLY A 156 -17.42 4.88 5.36
CA GLY A 156 -18.49 4.22 4.61
C GLY A 156 -19.63 3.76 5.53
N LEU A 157 -20.87 3.88 5.05
CA LEU A 157 -22.08 3.44 5.78
C LEU A 157 -22.00 1.96 6.21
N THR A 158 -21.36 1.12 5.41
CA THR A 158 -21.12 -0.31 5.73
C THR A 158 -20.25 -0.49 6.97
N THR A 159 -19.19 0.31 7.10
CA THR A 159 -18.30 0.33 8.28
C THR A 159 -19.06 0.75 9.53
N ILE A 160 -19.86 1.81 9.43
CA ILE A 160 -20.68 2.31 10.55
C ILE A 160 -21.69 1.25 10.98
N LYS A 161 -22.44 0.66 10.03
CA LYS A 161 -23.38 -0.44 10.33
C LYS A 161 -22.68 -1.62 11.01
N ARG A 162 -21.49 -1.99 10.55
CA ARG A 162 -20.68 -3.05 11.17
C ARG A 162 -20.30 -2.68 12.59
N TRP A 163 -19.86 -1.46 12.85
CA TRP A 163 -19.49 -1.01 14.19
C TRP A 163 -20.68 -0.92 15.13
N CYS A 164 -21.82 -0.39 14.69
CA CYS A 164 -23.07 -0.40 15.48
C CYS A 164 -23.49 -1.83 15.85
N LYS A 165 -23.35 -2.78 14.92
CA LYS A 165 -23.56 -4.21 15.21
C LYS A 165 -22.58 -4.72 16.27
N MET A 166 -21.28 -4.41 16.16
CA MET A 166 -20.28 -4.79 17.16
C MET A 166 -20.58 -4.20 18.55
N ILE A 167 -21.04 -2.94 18.62
CA ILE A 167 -21.40 -2.31 19.89
C ILE A 167 -22.60 -3.03 20.51
N ARG A 168 -23.61 -3.37 19.71
CA ARG A 168 -24.77 -4.13 20.21
C ARG A 168 -24.37 -5.52 20.71
N ASP A 169 -23.51 -6.21 19.97
CA ASP A 169 -23.17 -7.60 20.26
C ASP A 169 -22.13 -7.72 21.41
N ASN A 170 -21.13 -6.81 21.46
CA ASN A 170 -19.99 -6.88 22.38
C ASN A 170 -19.88 -5.71 23.37
N GLY A 171 -20.71 -4.67 23.23
CA GLY A 171 -20.63 -3.44 24.03
C GLY A 171 -19.49 -2.49 23.65
N THR A 172 -18.59 -2.86 22.73
CA THR A 172 -17.42 -2.04 22.34
C THR A 172 -17.06 -2.20 20.86
N ILE A 173 -16.34 -1.20 20.31
CA ILE A 173 -15.71 -1.27 18.98
C ILE A 173 -14.24 -1.68 19.14
N GLU A 174 -13.99 -2.89 19.62
CA GLU A 174 -12.62 -3.43 19.67
C GLU A 174 -12.33 -4.25 18.41
N LEU A 175 -11.49 -3.69 17.53
CA LEU A 175 -11.03 -4.39 16.34
C LEU A 175 -9.85 -5.29 16.73
N SER A 176 -10.05 -6.60 16.67
CA SER A 176 -8.93 -7.54 16.78
C SER A 176 -7.91 -7.27 15.68
N PRO A 177 -6.60 -7.37 15.97
CA PRO A 177 -5.59 -7.27 14.94
C PRO A 177 -5.86 -8.33 13.87
N PRO A 178 -5.65 -7.99 12.58
CA PRO A 178 -5.85 -8.97 11.51
C PRO A 178 -4.96 -10.18 11.76
N SER A 179 -5.50 -11.38 11.54
CA SER A 179 -4.70 -12.59 11.56
C SER A 179 -3.62 -12.48 10.48
N GLY A 180 -2.37 -12.36 10.93
CA GLY A 180 -1.23 -12.28 10.02
C GLY A 180 -1.07 -13.58 9.23
N ARG A 181 -0.18 -13.56 8.22
CA ARG A 181 0.19 -14.77 7.48
C ARG A 181 0.72 -15.84 8.45
N PRO A 182 0.19 -17.08 8.41
CA PRO A 182 0.70 -18.16 9.25
C PRO A 182 2.16 -18.43 8.91
N ARG A 183 2.99 -18.62 9.95
CA ARG A 183 4.42 -18.84 9.80
C ARG A 183 4.74 -20.33 9.85
N LEU A 184 5.20 -20.87 8.72
CA LEU A 184 5.53 -22.29 8.59
C LEU A 184 6.68 -22.73 9.49
N SER A 185 7.63 -21.84 9.81
CA SER A 185 8.79 -22.17 10.65
C SER A 185 8.47 -22.33 12.14
N ARG A 186 7.30 -21.83 12.61
CA ARG A 186 6.90 -21.84 14.02
C ARG A 186 5.84 -22.90 14.29
N THR A 187 6.19 -24.15 14.03
CA THR A 187 5.34 -25.31 14.39
C THR A 187 5.48 -25.63 15.87
N SER A 188 4.42 -26.17 16.49
CA SER A 188 4.45 -26.66 17.89
C SER A 188 5.62 -27.63 18.15
N LYS A 189 5.90 -28.52 17.20
CA LYS A 189 7.05 -29.46 17.24
C LYS A 189 8.40 -28.74 17.35
N VAL A 190 8.60 -27.67 16.58
CA VAL A 190 9.83 -26.88 16.61
C VAL A 190 9.94 -26.14 17.94
N ILE A 191 8.84 -25.54 18.41
CA ILE A 191 8.78 -24.87 19.71
C ILE A 191 9.18 -25.87 20.81
N GLN A 192 8.58 -27.05 20.85
CA GLN A 192 8.91 -28.08 21.85
C GLN A 192 10.38 -28.52 21.79
N LYS A 193 10.96 -28.67 20.59
CA LYS A 193 12.39 -28.99 20.44
C LYS A 193 13.29 -27.89 21.00
N VAL A 194 13.03 -26.62 20.63
CA VAL A 194 13.72 -25.44 21.17
C VAL A 194 13.59 -25.43 22.69
N LYS A 195 12.37 -25.71 23.20
CA LYS A 195 12.07 -25.74 24.62
C LYS A 195 12.92 -26.78 25.36
N HIS A 196 12.92 -28.02 24.88
CA HIS A 196 13.64 -29.13 25.49
C HIS A 196 15.16 -28.89 25.51
N LYS A 197 15.72 -28.36 24.43
CA LYS A 197 17.16 -28.10 24.34
C LYS A 197 17.65 -27.03 25.32
N LEU A 198 16.88 -25.95 25.50
CA LEU A 198 17.19 -24.89 26.47
C LEU A 198 17.18 -25.39 27.92
N THR A 199 16.34 -26.37 28.24
CA THR A 199 16.30 -26.93 29.61
C THR A 199 17.47 -27.84 29.92
N GLN A 200 18.06 -28.47 28.89
CA GLN A 200 19.17 -29.40 29.06
C GLN A 200 20.50 -28.65 29.15
N ASN A 201 20.76 -27.70 28.24
CA ASN A 201 22.07 -27.06 28.09
C ASN A 201 21.96 -25.55 27.89
N LYS A 202 22.97 -24.80 28.38
CA LYS A 202 23.19 -23.40 28.03
C LYS A 202 23.81 -23.33 26.61
N VAL A 203 22.97 -23.23 25.59
CA VAL A 203 23.38 -23.15 24.19
C VAL A 203 23.17 -21.76 23.60
N SER A 204 24.06 -21.35 22.69
CA SER A 204 23.88 -20.13 21.92
C SER A 204 22.71 -20.27 20.95
N VAL A 205 22.06 -19.15 20.60
CA VAL A 205 20.94 -19.16 19.64
C VAL A 205 21.37 -19.72 18.28
N ARG A 206 22.62 -19.44 17.86
CA ARG A 206 23.18 -19.97 16.62
C ARG A 206 23.37 -21.49 16.68
N GLY A 207 23.91 -22.02 17.79
CA GLY A 207 24.04 -23.47 17.99
C GLY A 207 22.68 -24.16 17.97
N LEU A 208 21.71 -23.59 18.69
CA LEU A 208 20.35 -24.10 18.74
C LEU A 208 19.64 -24.10 17.38
N ALA A 209 19.85 -23.06 16.59
CA ALA A 209 19.35 -22.96 15.22
C ALA A 209 19.93 -24.04 14.31
N ASN A 210 21.24 -24.24 14.36
CA ASN A 210 21.93 -25.26 13.56
C ASN A 210 21.49 -26.69 13.94
N GLU A 211 21.36 -26.98 15.23
CA GLU A 211 20.92 -28.30 15.71
C GLU A 211 19.48 -28.64 15.30
N ILE A 212 18.59 -27.64 15.29
CA ILE A 212 17.17 -27.84 14.98
C ILE A 212 16.90 -27.76 13.46
N GLY A 213 17.81 -27.14 12.70
CA GLY A 213 17.64 -26.91 11.26
C GLY A 213 16.67 -25.77 10.96
N VAL A 214 16.67 -24.73 11.80
CA VAL A 214 15.76 -23.57 11.68
C VAL A 214 16.57 -22.28 11.66
N SER A 215 16.08 -21.26 10.96
CA SER A 215 16.76 -19.96 10.93
C SER A 215 16.91 -19.36 12.33
N THR A 216 18.06 -18.72 12.58
CA THR A 216 18.36 -18.00 13.83
C THR A 216 17.29 -16.99 14.20
N SER A 217 16.75 -16.27 13.21
CA SER A 217 15.67 -15.30 13.38
C SER A 217 14.36 -15.95 13.87
N SER A 218 14.05 -17.17 13.42
CA SER A 218 12.88 -17.91 13.90
C SER A 218 13.08 -18.39 15.34
N VAL A 219 14.29 -18.86 15.70
CA VAL A 219 14.62 -19.21 17.09
C VAL A 219 14.50 -17.99 18.00
N HIS A 220 15.05 -16.84 17.62
CA HIS A 220 14.89 -15.59 18.39
C HIS A 220 13.43 -15.22 18.64
N ARG A 221 12.57 -15.38 17.63
CA ARG A 221 11.13 -15.12 17.77
C ARG A 221 10.47 -16.12 18.72
N ILE A 222 10.82 -17.40 18.65
CA ILE A 222 10.31 -18.41 19.59
C ILE A 222 10.74 -18.06 21.02
N LEU A 223 12.00 -17.69 21.23
CA LEU A 223 12.52 -17.30 22.54
C LEU A 223 11.77 -16.07 23.11
N LYS A 224 11.55 -15.05 22.27
CA LYS A 224 10.89 -13.80 22.69
C LYS A 224 9.38 -13.94 22.84
N GLU A 225 8.69 -14.52 21.86
CA GLU A 225 7.23 -14.53 21.76
C GLU A 225 6.61 -15.74 22.49
N ASP A 226 7.18 -16.95 22.44
CA ASP A 226 6.62 -18.16 23.08
C ASP A 226 7.12 -18.39 24.51
N ARG A 227 8.37 -17.99 24.76
CA ARG A 227 9.10 -18.30 25.99
C ARG A 227 9.29 -17.06 26.88
N GLN A 228 9.08 -15.86 26.34
CA GLN A 228 9.31 -14.57 27.01
C GLN A 228 10.71 -14.48 27.65
N LEU A 229 11.69 -15.13 27.04
CA LEU A 229 13.07 -15.11 27.51
C LEU A 229 13.78 -13.89 26.94
N HIS A 230 14.52 -13.21 27.81
CA HIS A 230 15.39 -12.10 27.47
C HIS A 230 16.85 -12.57 27.51
N ALA A 231 17.71 -11.86 26.78
CA ALA A 231 19.14 -12.12 26.85
C ALA A 231 19.67 -11.53 28.15
N ASP A 232 20.06 -12.40 29.08
CA ASP A 232 20.69 -11.98 30.33
C ASP A 232 22.19 -11.75 30.14
N LYS A 233 22.72 -10.75 30.86
CA LYS A 233 24.16 -10.56 30.94
C LYS A 233 24.78 -11.68 31.77
N THR A 234 25.89 -12.22 31.29
CA THR A 234 26.70 -13.12 32.12
C THR A 234 27.51 -12.28 33.10
N VAL A 235 27.34 -12.51 34.39
CA VAL A 235 28.15 -11.88 35.44
C VAL A 235 29.32 -12.81 35.74
N ILE A 236 30.54 -12.27 35.66
CA ILE A 236 31.76 -12.99 35.99
C ILE A 236 32.12 -12.61 37.43
N GLU A 237 32.22 -13.60 38.30
CA GLU A 237 32.54 -13.41 39.71
C GLU A 237 33.82 -14.18 40.08
N PRO A 238 34.62 -13.67 41.04
CA PRO A 238 35.77 -14.40 41.55
C PRO A 238 35.35 -15.75 42.16
N LYS A 239 36.06 -16.81 41.78
CA LYS A 239 35.81 -18.15 42.33
C LYS A 239 36.26 -18.20 43.80
N LEU A 240 35.31 -18.39 44.72
CA LEU A 240 35.59 -18.52 46.15
C LEU A 240 36.00 -19.94 46.52
N THR A 241 37.02 -20.06 47.38
CA THR A 241 37.35 -21.32 48.06
C THR A 241 36.32 -21.66 49.14
N GLY A 242 36.28 -22.93 49.57
CA GLY A 242 35.32 -23.40 50.59
C GLY A 242 35.42 -22.62 51.91
N GLU A 243 36.65 -22.36 52.38
CA GLU A 243 36.89 -21.56 53.58
C GLU A 243 36.40 -20.12 53.45
N GLN A 244 36.63 -19.48 52.28
CA GLN A 244 36.16 -18.11 52.02
C GLN A 244 34.63 -18.02 52.03
N LYS A 245 33.93 -19.05 51.55
CA LYS A 245 32.46 -19.13 51.64
C LYS A 245 31.99 -19.20 53.08
N ASN A 246 32.66 -20.02 53.91
CA ASN A 246 32.30 -20.16 55.33
C ASN A 246 32.55 -18.87 56.12
N LYS A 247 33.71 -18.22 55.91
CA LYS A 247 34.02 -16.92 56.53
C LYS A 247 33.02 -15.84 56.13
N ARG A 248 32.63 -15.78 54.84
CA ARG A 248 31.61 -14.81 54.37
C ARG A 248 30.24 -15.06 54.98
N LYS A 249 29.83 -16.32 55.16
CA LYS A 249 28.57 -16.65 55.84
C LYS A 249 28.59 -16.25 57.32
N GLN A 250 29.71 -16.41 58.01
CA GLN A 250 29.86 -16.02 59.42
C GLN A 250 29.80 -14.50 59.62
N PHE A 251 30.32 -13.72 58.68
CA PHE A 251 30.31 -12.24 58.72
C PHE A 251 29.00 -11.60 58.23
N ALA A 252 28.12 -12.38 57.59
CA ALA A 252 26.86 -11.88 57.04
C ALA A 252 25.68 -12.00 58.02
N ASN A 253 25.87 -12.67 59.16
CA ASN A 253 24.95 -12.69 60.30
C ASN A 253 25.30 -11.57 61.28
#